data_AF-A0A853PKU1-F1
#
_entry.id   AF-A0A853PKU1-F1
#
_cell.length_a   1.000
_cell.length_b   1.000
_cell.length_c   1.000
_cell.angle_alpha   90.00
_cell.angle_beta   90.00
_cell.angle_gamma   90.00
#
_symmetry.space_group_name_H-M   'P 1'
#
loop_
_entity.id
_entity.type
_entity.pdbx_description
1 polymer ?
#
loop_
_entity_poly.entity_id
_entity_poly.type
_entity_poly.pdbx_seq_one_letter_code
_entity_poly.pdbx_strand_id
1 'polypeptide(L)'
;MDRLEINKSAILSKIVNHLVLVSNSVHDIGLYYGKMGIVLFLYNYSRYVHNDLYEKIAGELLDNVLEEVHNYLPYDLANGYCGIGWAIEYLSEQKFIEGNINEILRNLDEKIMERDVRRISDETLSSGLEGVFLYVLTRSMGNLLGTPFDKIYLEDLYEAAKKQKIEKGDSHISIFRCKYMDWFEGKVVYRAPLLLSDVIDFPNIPQDEDLWKWGIGISNGCAGVGLRMMVELVN
;
A
#
# COMPACT_ATOMS: atom_id res chain seq x y z
N MET A 1 -14.61 18.47 -23.14
CA MET A 1 -13.80 17.28 -22.87
C MET A 1 -13.15 16.85 -24.16
N ASP A 2 -11.82 16.75 -24.15
CA ASP A 2 -11.06 16.27 -25.30
C ASP A 2 -11.35 14.79 -25.57
N ARG A 3 -11.21 14.34 -26.83
CA ARG A 3 -11.45 12.92 -27.20
C ARG A 3 -10.65 11.94 -26.33
N LEU A 4 -9.47 12.35 -25.84
CA LEU A 4 -8.63 11.58 -24.94
C LEU A 4 -9.29 11.42 -23.54
N GLU A 5 -9.86 12.50 -22.99
CA GLU A 5 -10.57 12.47 -21.70
C GLU A 5 -11.84 11.60 -21.77
N ILE A 6 -12.58 11.69 -22.88
CA ILE A 6 -13.80 10.88 -23.10
C ILE A 6 -13.45 9.39 -23.12
N ASN A 7 -12.33 9.01 -23.75
CA ASN A 7 -11.88 7.62 -23.79
C ASN A 7 -11.41 7.14 -22.40
N LYS A 8 -10.65 7.98 -21.67
CA LYS A 8 -10.18 7.65 -20.30
C LYS A 8 -11.35 7.43 -19.33
N SER A 9 -12.37 8.30 -19.33
CA SER A 9 -13.56 8.16 -18.49
C SER A 9 -14.36 6.87 -18.78
N ALA A 10 -14.48 6.50 -20.06
CA ALA A 10 -15.13 5.26 -20.47
C ALA A 10 -14.38 4.02 -19.97
N ILE A 11 -13.05 4.00 -20.06
CA ILE A 11 -12.22 2.90 -19.55
C ILE A 11 -12.33 2.80 -18.01
N LEU A 12 -12.20 3.92 -17.29
CA LEU A 12 -12.35 3.96 -15.83
C LEU A 12 -13.72 3.43 -15.38
N SER A 13 -14.78 3.79 -16.10
CA SER A 13 -16.14 3.28 -15.83
C SER A 13 -16.24 1.77 -16.01
N LYS A 14 -15.57 1.20 -17.03
CA LYS A 14 -15.53 -0.26 -17.20
C LYS A 14 -14.68 -0.94 -16.11
N ILE A 15 -13.54 -0.35 -15.73
CA ILE A 15 -12.68 -0.85 -14.65
C ILE A 15 -13.45 -0.93 -13.33
N VAL A 16 -14.10 0.16 -12.91
CA VAL A 16 -14.84 0.14 -11.64
C VAL A 16 -15.98 -0.86 -11.65
N ASN A 17 -16.73 -0.97 -12.76
CA ASN A 17 -17.82 -1.95 -12.87
C ASN A 17 -17.30 -3.39 -12.77
N HIS A 18 -16.18 -3.69 -13.41
CA HIS A 18 -15.54 -5.00 -13.31
C HIS A 18 -15.07 -5.29 -11.89
N LEU A 19 -14.35 -4.35 -11.25
CA LEU A 19 -13.83 -4.52 -9.90
C LEU A 19 -14.93 -4.67 -8.85
N VAL A 20 -15.99 -3.86 -8.92
CA VAL A 20 -17.17 -3.99 -8.03
C VAL A 20 -17.80 -5.37 -8.18
N LEU A 21 -17.95 -5.87 -9.40
CA LEU A 21 -18.56 -7.18 -9.68
C LEU A 21 -17.75 -8.35 -9.10
N VAL A 22 -16.41 -8.28 -9.14
CA VAL A 22 -15.54 -9.41 -8.74
C VAL A 22 -15.00 -9.31 -7.31
N SER A 23 -14.95 -8.11 -6.72
CA SER A 23 -14.26 -7.82 -5.45
C SER A 23 -14.59 -8.78 -4.29
N ASN A 24 -15.86 -9.12 -4.09
CA ASN A 24 -16.31 -10.03 -3.05
C ASN A 24 -15.86 -11.49 -3.26
N SER A 25 -15.52 -11.88 -4.49
CA SER A 25 -15.06 -13.25 -4.82
C SER A 25 -13.55 -13.41 -4.74
N VAL A 26 -12.81 -12.33 -4.51
CA VAL A 26 -11.35 -12.36 -4.35
C VAL A 26 -11.04 -13.00 -3.00
N HIS A 27 -10.07 -13.90 -2.91
CA HIS A 27 -9.65 -14.49 -1.63
C HIS A 27 -8.35 -13.90 -1.09
N ASP A 28 -7.51 -13.35 -1.97
CA ASP A 28 -6.30 -12.66 -1.58
C ASP A 28 -6.68 -11.28 -1.00
N ILE A 29 -6.24 -10.99 0.22
CA ILE A 29 -6.49 -9.71 0.90
C ILE A 29 -5.33 -8.73 0.79
N GLY A 30 -4.23 -9.13 0.14
CA GLY A 30 -3.01 -8.35 -0.02
C GLY A 30 -3.17 -7.06 -0.82
N LEU A 31 -2.15 -6.22 -0.77
CA LEU A 31 -2.11 -4.91 -1.40
C LEU A 31 -1.95 -4.99 -2.93
N TYR A 32 -0.99 -5.78 -3.42
CA TYR A 32 -0.58 -5.75 -4.83
C TYR A 32 -1.54 -6.51 -5.72
N TYR A 33 -2.01 -7.67 -5.26
CA TYR A 33 -2.81 -8.59 -6.08
C TYR A 33 -4.22 -8.83 -5.51
N GLY A 34 -4.47 -8.42 -4.26
CA GLY A 34 -5.68 -8.73 -3.51
C GLY A 34 -6.66 -7.57 -3.31
N LYS A 35 -7.62 -7.81 -2.41
CA LYS A 35 -8.73 -6.91 -2.08
C LYS A 35 -8.26 -5.54 -1.60
N MET A 36 -7.18 -5.46 -0.82
CA MET A 36 -6.71 -4.16 -0.31
C MET A 36 -6.33 -3.22 -1.46
N GLY A 37 -5.79 -3.76 -2.56
CA GLY A 37 -5.53 -2.96 -3.76
C GLY A 37 -6.80 -2.39 -4.40
N ILE A 38 -7.88 -3.16 -4.39
CA ILE A 38 -9.20 -2.75 -4.88
C ILE A 38 -9.82 -1.69 -3.95
N VAL A 39 -9.66 -1.84 -2.63
CA VAL A 39 -10.09 -0.85 -1.62
C VAL A 39 -9.46 0.51 -1.92
N LEU A 40 -8.13 0.55 -2.11
CA LEU A 40 -7.43 1.80 -2.45
C LEU A 40 -7.94 2.41 -3.75
N PHE A 41 -8.20 1.59 -4.77
CA PHE A 41 -8.80 2.06 -6.02
C PHE A 41 -10.19 2.67 -5.79
N LEU A 42 -11.10 1.98 -5.08
CA LEU A 42 -12.49 2.41 -4.91
C LEU A 42 -12.61 3.72 -4.10
N TYR A 43 -11.83 3.88 -3.03
CA TYR A 43 -11.77 5.14 -2.29
C TYR A 43 -11.27 6.30 -3.17
N ASN A 44 -10.19 6.09 -3.93
CA ASN A 44 -9.69 7.12 -4.83
C ASN A 44 -10.70 7.43 -5.96
N TYR A 45 -11.38 6.40 -6.47
CA TYR A 45 -12.40 6.55 -7.49
C TYR A 45 -13.61 7.31 -6.97
N SER A 46 -14.10 7.03 -5.75
CA SER A 46 -15.23 7.73 -5.14
C SER A 46 -14.97 9.23 -5.08
N ARG A 47 -13.75 9.63 -4.66
CA ARG A 47 -13.32 11.02 -4.62
C ARG A 47 -13.18 11.63 -6.01
N TYR A 48 -12.63 10.87 -6.96
CA TYR A 48 -12.44 11.32 -8.34
C TYR A 48 -13.76 11.62 -9.07
N VAL A 49 -14.79 10.79 -8.87
CA VAL A 49 -16.12 11.00 -9.48
C VAL A 49 -17.13 11.73 -8.59
N HIS A 50 -16.73 12.07 -7.36
CA HIS A 50 -17.60 12.65 -6.33
C HIS A 50 -18.88 11.82 -6.09
N ASN A 51 -18.72 10.52 -5.88
CA ASN A 51 -19.84 9.60 -5.65
C ASN A 51 -19.59 8.66 -4.47
N ASP A 52 -20.29 8.95 -3.37
CA ASP A 52 -20.22 8.24 -2.08
C ASP A 52 -20.62 6.76 -2.17
N LEU A 53 -21.29 6.32 -3.24
CA LEU A 53 -21.59 4.90 -3.44
C LEU A 53 -20.30 4.07 -3.44
N TYR A 54 -19.26 4.54 -4.13
CA TYR A 54 -18.00 3.79 -4.23
C TYR A 54 -17.22 3.83 -2.91
N GLU A 55 -17.39 4.89 -2.12
CA GLU A 55 -16.83 4.97 -0.76
C GLU A 55 -17.47 3.93 0.16
N LYS A 56 -18.80 3.79 0.11
CA LYS A 56 -19.51 2.75 0.88
C LYS A 56 -19.07 1.34 0.51
N ILE A 57 -18.94 1.06 -0.80
CA ILE A 57 -18.44 -0.23 -1.28
C ILE A 57 -16.99 -0.45 -0.81
N ALA A 58 -16.14 0.58 -0.86
CA ALA A 58 -14.77 0.50 -0.39
C ALA A 58 -14.70 0.22 1.12
N GLY A 59 -15.58 0.83 1.91
CA GLY A 59 -15.72 0.60 3.35
C GLY A 59 -16.10 -0.85 3.67
N GLU A 60 -17.15 -1.37 3.04
CA GLU A 60 -17.57 -2.78 3.20
C GLU A 60 -16.45 -3.75 2.81
N LEU A 61 -15.71 -3.45 1.72
CA LEU A 61 -14.59 -4.28 1.30
C LEU A 61 -13.39 -4.19 2.25
N LEU A 62 -13.14 -3.02 2.85
CA LEU A 62 -12.11 -2.83 3.88
C LEU A 62 -12.44 -3.62 5.14
N ASP A 63 -13.70 -3.58 5.60
CA ASP A 63 -14.15 -4.36 6.76
C ASP A 63 -13.91 -5.87 6.53
N ASN A 64 -14.27 -6.37 5.34
CA ASN A 64 -13.97 -7.76 4.96
C ASN A 64 -12.46 -8.07 5.00
N VAL A 65 -11.61 -7.17 4.51
CA VAL A 65 -10.15 -7.36 4.58
C VAL A 65 -9.69 -7.46 6.04
N LEU A 66 -10.17 -6.57 6.92
CA LEU A 66 -9.81 -6.56 8.33
C LEU A 66 -10.30 -7.81 9.08
N GLU A 67 -11.49 -8.30 8.75
CA GLU A 67 -12.03 -9.55 9.31
C GLU A 67 -11.25 -10.80 8.87
N GLU A 68 -10.69 -10.78 7.65
CA GLU A 68 -9.90 -11.88 7.10
C GLU A 68 -8.42 -11.86 7.53
N VAL A 69 -7.95 -10.81 8.22
CA VAL A 69 -6.58 -10.78 8.77
C VAL A 69 -6.38 -11.92 9.77
N HIS A 70 -5.38 -12.76 9.52
CA HIS A 70 -5.06 -13.92 10.35
C HIS A 70 -3.55 -14.03 10.61
N ASN A 71 -3.17 -14.82 11.61
CA ASN A 71 -1.80 -14.95 12.13
C ASN A 71 -0.76 -15.57 11.17
N TYR A 72 -1.16 -15.92 9.94
CA TYR A 72 -0.32 -16.65 8.98
C TYR A 72 -0.11 -15.86 7.68
N LEU A 73 -0.49 -14.59 7.64
CA LEU A 73 -0.17 -13.74 6.49
C LEU A 73 1.35 -13.56 6.38
N PRO A 74 1.88 -13.37 5.17
CA PRO A 74 3.24 -12.88 4.98
C PRO A 74 3.47 -11.56 5.73
N TYR A 75 4.72 -11.26 6.06
CA TYR A 75 5.06 -9.95 6.64
C TYR A 75 5.12 -8.84 5.59
N ASP A 76 5.16 -9.21 4.31
CA ASP A 76 5.59 -8.33 3.24
C ASP A 76 4.58 -7.26 2.82
N LEU A 77 5.00 -6.39 1.89
CA LEU A 77 4.19 -5.28 1.39
C LEU A 77 3.16 -5.75 0.36
N ALA A 78 3.51 -6.69 -0.51
CA ALA A 78 2.65 -7.08 -1.62
C ALA A 78 1.41 -7.85 -1.15
N ASN A 79 1.56 -8.75 -0.20
CA ASN A 79 0.57 -9.75 0.21
C ASN A 79 0.27 -9.73 1.70
N GLY A 80 1.10 -9.04 2.49
CA GLY A 80 1.20 -9.25 3.92
C GLY A 80 0.79 -8.07 4.81
N TYR A 81 1.14 -8.21 6.09
CA TYR A 81 0.82 -7.24 7.13
C TYR A 81 1.34 -5.82 6.81
N CYS A 82 2.57 -5.69 6.27
CA CYS A 82 3.12 -4.36 5.94
C CYS A 82 2.27 -3.66 4.88
N GLY A 83 1.78 -4.38 3.87
CA GLY A 83 0.92 -3.85 2.81
C GLY A 83 -0.42 -3.35 3.31
N ILE A 84 -1.10 -4.20 4.07
CA ILE A 84 -2.40 -3.91 4.67
C ILE A 84 -2.28 -2.72 5.63
N GLY A 85 -1.28 -2.76 6.51
CA GLY A 85 -1.09 -1.69 7.49
C GLY A 85 -0.69 -0.36 6.85
N TRP A 86 0.19 -0.36 5.84
CA TRP A 86 0.54 0.85 5.10
C TRP A 86 -0.68 1.43 4.36
N ALA A 87 -1.52 0.58 3.77
CA ALA A 87 -2.73 1.03 3.09
C ALA A 87 -3.72 1.72 4.05
N ILE A 88 -3.87 1.21 5.27
CA ILE A 88 -4.72 1.82 6.31
C ILE A 88 -4.18 3.18 6.73
N GLU A 89 -2.86 3.31 6.94
CA GLU A 89 -2.21 4.60 7.20
C GLU A 89 -2.45 5.60 6.06
N TYR A 90 -2.28 5.16 4.82
CA TYR A 90 -2.59 5.98 3.65
C TYR A 90 -4.05 6.42 3.63
N LEU A 91 -5.00 5.51 3.84
CA LEU A 91 -6.44 5.83 3.85
C LEU A 91 -6.78 6.85 4.93
N SER A 92 -6.19 6.71 6.12
CA SER A 92 -6.39 7.65 7.23
C SER A 92 -5.81 9.02 6.91
N GLU A 93 -4.58 9.10 6.44
CA GLU A 93 -3.93 10.37 6.12
C GLU A 93 -4.66 11.12 4.99
N GLN A 94 -5.17 10.36 4.01
CA GLN A 94 -5.99 10.91 2.94
C GLN A 94 -7.42 11.23 3.38
N LYS A 95 -7.81 11.00 4.65
CA LYS A 95 -9.15 11.23 5.21
C LYS A 95 -10.26 10.43 4.50
N PHE A 96 -9.94 9.22 4.04
CA PHE A 96 -10.93 8.26 3.55
C PHE A 96 -11.59 7.49 4.68
N ILE A 97 -10.87 7.27 5.79
CA ILE A 97 -11.36 6.55 6.96
C ILE A 97 -11.14 7.37 8.23
N GLU A 98 -12.02 7.16 9.21
CA GLU A 98 -11.92 7.72 10.56
C GLU A 98 -11.66 6.61 11.57
N GLY A 99 -11.04 6.94 12.70
CA GLY A 99 -10.80 6.00 13.79
C GLY A 99 -9.41 6.15 14.41
N ASN A 100 -9.18 5.41 15.50
CA ASN A 100 -7.88 5.37 16.14
C ASN A 100 -6.99 4.37 15.38
N ILE A 101 -6.12 4.89 14.51
CA ILE A 101 -5.24 4.05 13.67
C ILE A 101 -4.31 3.17 14.51
N ASN A 102 -3.91 3.62 15.70
CA ASN A 102 -3.11 2.79 16.61
C ASN A 102 -3.89 1.60 17.16
N GLU A 103 -5.20 1.72 17.35
CA GLU A 103 -6.04 0.59 17.76
C GLU A 103 -6.28 -0.37 16.59
N ILE A 104 -6.55 0.16 15.40
CA ILE A 104 -6.78 -0.64 14.18
C ILE A 104 -5.54 -1.47 13.83
N LEU A 105 -4.35 -0.86 13.91
CA LEU A 105 -3.10 -1.51 13.48
C LEU A 105 -2.35 -2.26 14.59
N ARG A 106 -2.80 -2.20 15.84
CA ARG A 106 -2.07 -2.80 16.98
C ARG A 106 -1.69 -4.25 16.75
N ASN A 107 -2.63 -5.08 16.30
CA ASN A 107 -2.38 -6.51 16.10
C ASN A 107 -1.38 -6.75 14.95
N LEU A 108 -1.39 -5.91 13.91
CA LEU A 108 -0.44 -5.98 12.80
C LEU A 108 0.96 -5.55 13.25
N ASP A 109 1.04 -4.45 14.03
CA ASP A 109 2.28 -3.95 14.62
C ASP A 109 2.94 -5.05 15.48
N GLU A 110 2.16 -5.70 16.36
CA GLU A 110 2.62 -6.82 17.18
C GLU A 110 3.09 -8.01 16.34
N LYS A 111 2.34 -8.38 15.30
CA LYS A 111 2.69 -9.51 14.42
C LYS A 111 3.96 -9.28 13.63
N ILE A 112 4.20 -8.05 13.19
CA ILE A 112 5.43 -7.71 12.47
C ILE A 112 6.64 -7.81 13.39
N MET A 113 6.51 -7.44 14.67
CA MET A 113 7.59 -7.58 15.65
C MET A 113 8.01 -9.02 15.94
N GLU A 114 7.15 -10.00 15.70
CA GLU A 114 7.49 -11.43 15.86
C GLU A 114 8.52 -11.92 14.81
N ARG A 115 8.68 -11.19 13.69
CA ARG A 115 9.60 -11.56 12.62
C ARG A 115 11.04 -11.14 12.95
N ASP A 116 11.95 -12.11 13.00
CA ASP A 116 13.40 -11.82 13.09
C ASP A 116 13.90 -11.22 11.76
N VAL A 117 13.85 -9.89 11.67
CA VAL A 117 14.23 -9.09 10.49
C VAL A 117 15.68 -9.31 10.05
N ARG A 118 16.57 -9.72 10.96
CA ARG A 118 17.99 -10.00 10.65
C ARG A 118 18.17 -11.25 9.81
N ARG A 119 17.14 -12.09 9.67
CA ARG A 119 17.14 -13.32 8.87
C ARG A 119 16.51 -13.13 7.49
N ILE A 120 15.97 -11.95 7.19
CA ILE A 120 15.40 -11.67 5.88
C ILE A 120 16.56 -11.32 4.93
N SER A 121 16.74 -12.11 3.88
CA SER A 121 17.74 -11.87 2.84
C SER A 121 17.18 -11.14 1.63
N ASP A 122 15.85 -11.11 1.47
CA ASP A 122 15.19 -10.36 0.41
C ASP A 122 15.21 -8.87 0.75
N GLU A 123 15.79 -8.06 -0.13
CA GLU A 123 15.94 -6.62 0.04
C GLU A 123 14.89 -5.82 -0.77
N THR A 124 13.98 -6.49 -1.48
CA THR A 124 12.97 -5.83 -2.33
C THR A 124 11.87 -5.15 -1.53
N LEU A 125 11.21 -4.17 -2.16
CA LEU A 125 10.06 -3.46 -1.57
C LEU A 125 8.83 -4.37 -1.40
N SER A 126 8.54 -5.20 -2.41
CA SER A 126 7.34 -6.03 -2.45
C SER A 126 7.32 -7.17 -1.43
N SER A 127 8.44 -7.90 -1.27
CA SER A 127 8.53 -9.13 -0.48
C SER A 127 9.61 -9.09 0.62
N GLY A 128 10.49 -8.09 0.57
CA GLY A 128 11.69 -8.01 1.38
C GLY A 128 11.67 -6.95 2.48
N LEU A 129 12.87 -6.65 2.97
CA LEU A 129 13.12 -5.71 4.06
C LEU A 129 12.74 -4.27 3.71
N GLU A 130 12.78 -3.87 2.45
CA GLU A 130 12.44 -2.50 2.06
C GLU A 130 10.95 -2.17 2.34
N GLY A 131 10.06 -3.15 2.18
CA GLY A 131 8.65 -3.04 2.61
C GLY A 131 8.49 -2.93 4.12
N VAL A 132 9.35 -3.62 4.88
CA VAL A 132 9.37 -3.53 6.36
C VAL A 132 9.86 -2.15 6.81
N PHE A 133 10.92 -1.61 6.20
CA PHE A 133 11.40 -0.26 6.48
C PHE A 133 10.31 0.78 6.19
N LEU A 134 9.63 0.67 5.05
CA LEU A 134 8.52 1.55 4.69
C LEU A 134 7.44 1.55 5.78
N TYR A 135 6.96 0.36 6.17
CA TYR A 135 5.88 0.25 7.16
C TYR A 135 6.30 0.80 8.53
N VAL A 136 7.44 0.33 9.05
CA VAL A 136 7.93 0.71 10.38
C VAL A 136 8.19 2.21 10.46
N LEU A 137 8.80 2.79 9.42
CA LEU A 137 9.04 4.22 9.35
C LEU A 137 7.73 5.01 9.30
N THR A 138 6.76 4.58 8.49
CA THR A 138 5.46 5.24 8.34
C THR A 138 4.73 5.32 9.68
N ARG A 139 4.61 4.18 10.37
CA ARG A 139 3.99 4.09 11.70
C ARG A 139 4.74 4.89 12.76
N SER A 140 6.07 4.88 12.72
CA SER A 140 6.90 5.59 13.70
C SER A 140 6.88 7.11 13.53
N MET A 141 6.74 7.61 12.31
CA MET A 141 6.67 9.04 12.03
C MET A 141 5.24 9.59 12.07
N GLY A 142 4.22 8.75 11.83
CA GLY A 142 2.82 9.15 11.81
C GLY A 142 2.16 9.27 13.19
N ASN A 143 2.76 8.69 14.22
CA ASN A 143 2.15 8.62 15.55
C ASN A 143 2.64 9.72 16.50
N LEU A 144 1.71 10.59 16.93
CA LEU A 144 1.97 11.63 17.93
C LEU A 144 2.36 11.06 19.31
N LEU A 145 1.96 9.82 19.60
CA LEU A 145 2.29 9.10 20.85
C LEU A 145 3.66 8.40 20.79
N GLY A 146 4.38 8.51 19.68
CA GLY A 146 5.63 7.81 19.42
C GLY A 146 5.44 6.50 18.67
N THR A 147 6.53 5.79 18.44
CA THR A 147 6.51 4.55 17.65
C THR A 147 5.77 3.41 18.39
N PRO A 148 4.95 2.59 17.69
CA PRO A 148 4.32 1.41 18.30
C PRO A 148 5.30 0.24 18.49
N PHE A 149 6.51 0.32 17.93
CA PHE A 149 7.49 -0.75 17.98
C PHE A 149 8.42 -0.62 19.19
N ASP A 150 8.79 -1.76 19.76
CA ASP A 150 9.74 -1.77 20.88
C ASP A 150 11.18 -1.46 20.42
N LYS A 151 12.00 -1.06 21.38
CA LYS A 151 13.39 -0.66 21.13
C LYS A 151 14.24 -1.79 20.54
N ILE A 152 13.99 -3.03 20.97
CA ILE A 152 14.77 -4.20 20.53
C ILE A 152 14.50 -4.46 19.05
N TYR A 153 13.23 -4.43 18.64
CA TYR A 153 12.84 -4.61 17.26
C TYR A 153 13.43 -3.52 16.35
N LEU A 154 13.39 -2.25 16.79
CA LEU A 154 13.97 -1.14 16.05
C LEU A 154 15.49 -1.25 15.91
N GLU A 155 16.19 -1.68 16.98
CA GLU A 155 17.63 -1.95 16.94
C GLU A 155 17.97 -3.10 15.99
N ASP A 156 17.23 -4.21 16.04
CA ASP A 156 17.43 -5.37 15.16
C ASP A 156 17.19 -5.00 13.68
N LEU A 157 16.20 -4.17 13.40
CA LEU A 157 15.92 -3.66 12.06
C LEU A 157 17.02 -2.70 11.57
N TYR A 158 17.59 -1.88 12.46
CA TYR A 158 18.74 -1.03 12.14
C TYR A 158 20.01 -1.86 11.87
N GLU A 159 20.25 -2.93 12.63
CA GLU A 159 21.34 -3.87 12.35
C GLU A 159 21.16 -4.61 11.01
N ALA A 160 19.92 -4.97 10.66
CA ALA A 160 19.60 -5.51 9.35
C ALA A 160 19.90 -4.50 8.23
N ALA A 161 19.48 -3.23 8.40
CA ALA A 161 19.73 -2.16 7.45
C ALA A 161 21.23 -1.98 7.13
N LYS A 162 22.09 -2.00 8.15
CA LYS A 162 23.55 -1.85 7.98
C LYS A 162 24.22 -3.00 7.23
N LYS A 163 23.63 -4.19 7.25
CA LYS A 163 24.20 -5.39 6.62
C LYS A 163 23.88 -5.51 5.13
N GLN A 164 22.87 -4.79 4.65
CA GLN A 164 22.50 -4.81 3.23
C GLN A 164 23.62 -4.21 2.38
N LYS A 165 23.93 -4.88 1.26
CA LYS A 165 24.97 -4.42 0.34
C LYS A 165 24.32 -3.48 -0.67
N ILE A 166 24.65 -2.19 -0.60
CA ILE A 166 24.18 -1.22 -1.59
C ILE A 166 24.81 -1.55 -2.94
N GLU A 167 24.07 -2.20 -3.84
CA GLU A 167 24.46 -2.25 -5.23
C GLU A 167 24.20 -0.87 -5.86
N LYS A 168 25.27 -0.23 -6.33
CA LYS A 168 25.17 1.01 -7.11
C LYS A 168 24.46 0.69 -8.43
N GLY A 169 23.14 0.86 -8.50
CA GLY A 169 22.39 0.64 -9.73
C GLY A 169 20.89 0.90 -9.64
N ASP A 170 20.23 0.55 -8.55
CA ASP A 170 18.76 0.59 -8.48
C ASP A 170 18.24 1.70 -7.57
N SER A 171 17.74 2.77 -8.18
CA SER A 171 17.36 4.02 -7.50
C SER A 171 16.21 3.91 -6.50
N HIS A 172 15.43 2.82 -6.52
CA HIS A 172 14.27 2.62 -5.64
C HIS A 172 14.53 1.62 -4.49
N ILE A 173 15.55 0.76 -4.58
CA ILE A 173 15.74 -0.40 -3.70
C ILE A 173 16.24 -0.05 -2.29
N SER A 174 16.40 1.24 -1.92
CA SER A 174 16.94 1.60 -0.60
C SER A 174 16.48 2.94 -0.03
N ILE A 175 15.44 3.56 -0.61
CA ILE A 175 14.99 4.88 -0.14
C ILE A 175 14.45 4.78 1.28
N PHE A 176 13.62 3.78 1.57
CA PHE A 176 13.01 3.59 2.88
C PHE A 176 14.01 3.09 3.89
N ARG A 177 14.94 2.19 3.52
CA ARG A 177 16.07 1.85 4.39
C ARG A 177 16.87 3.07 4.79
N CYS A 178 17.30 3.91 3.85
CA CYS A 178 18.11 5.09 4.14
C CYS A 178 17.34 6.06 5.06
N LYS A 179 16.06 6.34 4.75
CA LYS A 179 15.21 7.18 5.61
C LYS A 179 15.03 6.58 7.01
N TYR A 180 14.88 5.26 7.11
CA TYR A 180 14.79 4.57 8.39
C TYR A 180 16.07 4.72 9.22
N MET A 181 17.24 4.51 8.60
CA MET A 181 18.53 4.70 9.27
C MET A 181 18.71 6.13 9.77
N ASP A 182 18.38 7.12 8.93
CA ASP A 182 18.47 8.52 9.31
C ASP A 182 17.53 8.86 10.48
N TRP A 183 16.28 8.36 10.43
CA TRP A 183 15.30 8.53 11.51
C TRP A 183 15.79 7.87 12.81
N PHE A 184 16.29 6.64 12.74
CA PHE A 184 16.79 5.88 13.88
C PHE A 184 18.00 6.57 14.55
N GLU A 185 18.88 7.18 13.75
CA GLU A 185 20.04 7.94 14.23
C GLU A 185 19.69 9.34 14.78
N GLY A 186 18.39 9.70 14.78
CA GLY A 186 17.91 11.01 15.26
C GLY A 186 18.20 12.16 14.30
N LYS A 187 18.49 11.88 13.03
CA LYS A 187 18.61 12.92 12.00
C LYS A 187 17.23 13.44 11.61
N VAL A 188 17.22 14.65 11.03
CA VAL A 188 15.98 15.26 10.53
C VAL A 188 15.50 14.49 9.30
N VAL A 189 14.36 13.81 9.44
CA VAL A 189 13.65 13.14 8.34
C VAL A 189 12.29 13.81 8.18
N TYR A 190 12.00 14.34 7.00
CA TYR A 190 10.72 14.98 6.71
C TYR A 190 9.67 13.92 6.38
N ARG A 191 8.52 13.97 7.07
CA ARG A 191 7.34 13.17 6.73
C ARG A 191 6.60 13.85 5.57
N ALA A 192 6.87 13.40 4.36
CA ALA A 192 6.05 13.77 3.21
C ALA A 192 4.66 13.12 3.33
N PRO A 193 3.61 13.70 2.71
CA PRO A 193 2.32 13.02 2.57
C PRO A 193 2.51 11.65 1.89
N LEU A 194 1.77 10.64 2.35
CA LEU A 194 1.76 9.32 1.74
C LEU A 194 1.07 9.40 0.38
N LEU A 195 1.86 9.22 -0.67
CA LEU A 195 1.40 9.14 -2.04
C LEU A 195 1.50 7.70 -2.53
N LEU A 196 0.48 7.25 -3.26
CA LEU A 196 0.51 5.94 -3.89
C LEU A 196 1.70 5.79 -4.84
N SER A 197 2.05 6.86 -5.57
CA SER A 197 3.18 6.87 -6.53
C SER A 197 4.56 6.68 -5.89
N ASP A 198 4.69 6.87 -4.58
CA ASP A 198 5.97 6.67 -3.88
C ASP A 198 6.23 5.20 -3.55
N VAL A 199 5.19 4.36 -3.62
CA VAL A 199 5.20 2.96 -3.19
C VAL A 199 4.78 2.01 -4.30
N ILE A 200 3.90 2.46 -5.20
CA ILE A 200 3.29 1.65 -6.25
C ILE A 200 3.87 2.05 -7.61
N ASP A 201 4.49 1.08 -8.26
CA ASP A 201 4.83 1.15 -9.68
C ASP A 201 3.58 0.89 -10.51
N PHE A 202 2.92 1.96 -10.95
CA PHE A 202 1.68 1.85 -11.71
C PHE A 202 1.89 1.15 -13.06
N PRO A 203 1.06 0.17 -13.42
CA PRO A 203 1.20 -0.56 -14.67
C PRO A 203 0.95 0.33 -15.90
N ASN A 204 1.50 -0.08 -17.04
CA ASN A 204 1.11 0.49 -18.34
C ASN A 204 -0.32 0.14 -18.68
N ILE A 205 -1.03 1.07 -19.32
CA ILE A 205 -2.38 0.82 -19.85
C ILE A 205 -2.26 -0.25 -20.95
N PRO A 206 -2.84 -1.44 -20.77
CA PRO A 206 -2.76 -2.51 -21.76
C PRO A 206 -3.38 -2.08 -23.11
N GLN A 207 -2.86 -2.62 -24.21
CA GLN A 207 -3.44 -2.43 -25.54
C GLN A 207 -4.64 -3.34 -25.79
N ASP A 208 -4.80 -4.43 -25.03
CA ASP A 208 -5.97 -5.31 -25.13
C ASP A 208 -7.20 -4.62 -24.54
N GLU A 209 -8.27 -4.51 -25.31
CA GLU A 209 -9.53 -3.91 -24.89
C GLU A 209 -10.36 -4.83 -23.98
N ASP A 210 -10.01 -6.12 -23.89
CA ASP A 210 -10.70 -7.10 -23.05
C ASP A 210 -10.23 -7.07 -21.59
N LEU A 211 -10.93 -6.27 -20.79
CA LEU A 211 -10.70 -6.11 -19.35
C LEU A 211 -10.76 -7.42 -18.56
N TRP A 212 -11.48 -8.44 -19.03
CA TRP A 212 -11.59 -9.72 -18.32
C TRP A 212 -10.29 -10.52 -18.30
N LYS A 213 -9.33 -10.17 -19.15
CA LYS A 213 -8.00 -10.78 -19.16
C LYS A 213 -7.01 -10.05 -18.27
N TRP A 214 -7.36 -8.87 -17.77
CA TRP A 214 -6.48 -8.10 -16.91
C TRP A 214 -6.52 -8.68 -15.50
N GLY A 215 -5.41 -8.58 -14.76
CA GLY A 215 -5.45 -8.82 -13.32
C GLY A 215 -6.40 -7.85 -12.62
N ILE A 216 -6.80 -8.15 -11.39
CA ILE A 216 -7.68 -7.27 -10.61
C ILE A 216 -6.90 -6.27 -9.75
N GLY A 217 -5.70 -6.64 -9.30
CA GLY A 217 -4.94 -5.91 -8.29
C GLY A 217 -4.28 -4.62 -8.80
N ILE A 218 -3.50 -4.02 -7.90
CA ILE A 218 -2.68 -2.84 -8.21
C ILE A 218 -1.54 -3.21 -9.16
N SER A 219 -0.81 -4.28 -8.86
CA SER A 219 0.29 -4.73 -9.70
C SER A 219 -0.26 -5.45 -10.93
N ASN A 220 -0.01 -4.91 -12.12
CA ASN A 220 -0.42 -5.48 -13.41
C ASN A 220 -1.94 -5.78 -13.52
N GLY A 221 -2.79 -4.97 -12.87
CA GLY A 221 -4.22 -5.18 -12.87
C GLY A 221 -5.06 -3.91 -12.98
N CYS A 222 -6.37 -4.11 -13.04
CA CYS A 222 -7.40 -3.09 -13.23
C CYS A 222 -7.32 -1.99 -12.19
N ALA A 223 -7.13 -2.33 -10.90
CA ALA A 223 -7.02 -1.33 -9.85
C ALA A 223 -5.81 -0.41 -10.07
N GLY A 224 -4.66 -0.96 -10.45
CA GLY A 224 -3.45 -0.18 -10.72
C GLY A 224 -3.57 0.70 -11.95
N VAL A 225 -4.11 0.17 -13.05
CA VAL A 225 -4.36 0.95 -14.26
C VAL A 225 -5.33 2.09 -13.95
N GLY A 226 -6.41 1.80 -13.23
CA GLY A 226 -7.39 2.82 -12.83
C GLY A 226 -6.80 3.91 -11.95
N LEU A 227 -6.01 3.53 -10.93
CA LEU A 227 -5.30 4.49 -10.07
C LEU A 227 -4.36 5.39 -10.87
N ARG A 228 -3.56 4.81 -11.78
CA ARG A 228 -2.69 5.57 -12.68
C ARG A 228 -3.46 6.62 -13.48
N MET A 229 -4.58 6.22 -14.07
CA MET A 229 -5.40 7.09 -14.89
C MET A 229 -5.97 8.27 -14.10
N MET A 230 -6.26 8.09 -12.80
CA MET A 230 -6.71 9.16 -11.92
C MET A 230 -5.57 10.11 -11.51
N VAL A 231 -4.38 9.57 -11.23
CA VAL A 231 -3.19 10.39 -10.88
C VAL A 231 -2.73 11.26 -12.06
N GLU A 232 -2.77 10.73 -13.29
CA GLU A 232 -2.46 11.48 -14.52
C GLU A 232 -3.46 12.61 -14.86
N LEU A 233 -4.57 12.78 -14.10
CA LEU A 233 -5.57 13.82 -14.33
C LEU A 233 -5.46 15.01 -13.37
N VAL A 234 -4.61 14.91 -12.34
CA VAL A 234 -4.39 15.97 -11.35
C VAL A 234 -3.17 16.84 -11.70
N ASN A 235 -2.33 16.40 -12.65
CA ASN A 235 -1.16 17.11 -13.17
C ASN A 235 -1.40 17.57 -14.62
#